data_AF-A0AAP9SZP1-F1
#
_entry.id   AF-A0AAP9SZP1-F1
#
_cell.length_a   1.000
_cell.length_b   1.000
_cell.length_c   1.000
_cell.angle_alpha   90.00
_cell.angle_beta   90.00
_cell.angle_gamma   90.00
#
_symmetry.space_group_name_H-M   'P 1'
#
loop_
_entity.id
_entity.type
_entity.pdbx_description
1 polymer ?
#
loop_
_entity_poly.entity_id
_entity_poly.type
_entity_poly.pdbx_seq_one_letter_code
_entity_poly.pdbx_strand_id
1 'polypeptide(L)'
;MRKNKDKCSIEECGSAHINRLQRSNSRCTSITHEHKHLELGGGIYADLTGEEYVADFLLPNFYFHLVTTYSILRSVGVPIGKKDYMLHLMPKVKQSAI
;
A
#
# COMPACT_ATOMS: atom_id res chain seq x y z
N MET A 1 -19.53 29.61 -15.29
CA MET A 1 -19.32 28.16 -15.45
C MET A 1 -18.34 27.68 -14.38
N ARG A 2 -18.76 26.71 -13.55
CA ARG A 2 -18.01 26.23 -12.38
C ARG A 2 -16.84 25.34 -12.85
N LYS A 3 -15.60 25.68 -12.47
CA LYS A 3 -14.47 24.75 -12.56
C LYS A 3 -14.65 23.71 -11.45
N ASN A 4 -14.83 22.46 -11.85
CA ASN A 4 -15.13 21.33 -10.99
C ASN A 4 -13.95 21.06 -10.04
N LYS A 5 -14.18 21.10 -8.72
CA LYS A 5 -13.15 21.01 -7.65
C LYS A 5 -12.90 19.58 -7.16
N ASP A 6 -13.41 18.56 -7.87
CA ASP A 6 -13.56 17.21 -7.29
C ASP A 6 -12.60 16.15 -7.86
N LYS A 7 -11.41 16.54 -8.31
CA LYS A 7 -10.37 15.58 -8.71
C LYS A 7 -9.02 16.00 -8.13
N CYS A 8 -8.77 15.65 -6.87
CA CYS A 8 -7.40 15.19 -6.56
C CYS A 8 -7.22 13.98 -7.47
N SER A 9 -6.40 14.09 -8.49
CA SER A 9 -6.16 12.95 -9.38
C SER A 9 -5.60 11.81 -8.53
N ILE A 10 -5.94 10.55 -8.82
CA ILE A 10 -5.42 9.38 -8.07
C ILE A 10 -3.88 9.45 -7.96
N GLU A 11 -3.23 10.02 -8.98
CA GLU A 11 -1.80 10.32 -9.03
C GLU A 11 -1.32 11.35 -7.97
N GLU A 12 -2.08 12.42 -7.74
CA GLU A 12 -1.76 13.45 -6.75
C GLU A 12 -1.91 12.90 -5.33
N CYS A 13 -2.98 12.16 -5.08
CA CYS A 13 -3.25 11.56 -3.78
C CYS A 13 -2.26 10.41 -3.48
N GLY A 14 -1.85 9.62 -4.49
CA GLY A 14 -0.82 8.59 -4.36
C GLY A 14 0.57 9.16 -4.05
N SER A 15 1.00 10.18 -4.81
CA SER A 15 2.30 10.84 -4.61
C SER A 15 2.39 11.55 -3.26
N ALA A 16 1.31 12.19 -2.82
CA ALA A 16 1.24 12.83 -1.51
C ALA A 16 1.39 11.81 -0.35
N HIS A 17 0.82 10.61 -0.48
CA HIS A 17 0.93 9.56 0.53
C HIS A 17 2.35 8.98 0.60
N ILE A 18 2.97 8.67 -0.55
CA ILE A 18 4.34 8.14 -0.61
C ILE A 18 5.35 9.13 0.01
N ASN A 19 5.24 10.41 -0.33
CA ASN A 19 6.10 11.46 0.22
C ASN A 19 5.95 11.59 1.75
N ARG A 20 4.77 11.30 2.29
CA ARG A 20 4.53 11.31 3.74
C ARG A 20 5.18 10.12 4.44
N LEU A 21 5.14 8.93 3.84
CA LEU A 21 5.81 7.73 4.34
C LEU A 21 7.34 7.88 4.33
N GLN A 22 7.91 8.49 3.30
CA GLN A 22 9.35 8.72 3.21
C GLN A 22 9.88 9.77 4.22
N ARG A 23 9.01 10.64 4.74
CA ARG A 23 9.36 11.62 5.78
C ARG A 23 9.36 11.03 7.19
N SER A 24 8.73 9.87 7.42
CA SER A 24 8.77 9.21 8.72
C SER A 24 9.99 8.30 8.81
N ASN A 25 11.20 8.87 8.75
CA ASN A 25 12.38 8.14 9.20
C ASN A 25 12.81 8.64 10.57
N SER A 26 13.03 7.69 11.48
CA SER A 26 13.88 7.79 12.67
C SER A 26 13.31 8.28 14.01
N ARG A 27 12.04 8.03 14.42
CA ARG A 27 11.68 8.46 15.79
C ARG A 27 10.73 7.67 16.69
N CYS A 28 10.60 6.35 16.55
CA CYS A 28 10.08 5.58 17.68
C CYS A 28 10.38 4.09 17.55
N THR A 29 11.46 3.63 18.18
CA THR A 29 11.68 2.19 18.45
C THR A 29 10.87 1.71 19.66
N SER A 30 10.01 2.57 20.25
CA SER A 30 9.15 2.22 21.39
C SER A 30 7.68 1.92 21.01
N ILE A 31 7.36 1.69 19.73
CA ILE A 31 6.01 1.29 19.28
C ILE A 31 5.72 -0.19 19.64
N THR A 32 6.70 -0.94 20.14
CA THR A 32 6.55 -2.37 20.46
C THR A 32 5.63 -2.68 21.64
N HIS A 33 5.23 -1.67 22.44
CA HIS A 33 4.39 -1.87 23.63
C HIS A 33 3.00 -1.24 23.55
N GLU A 34 2.68 -0.53 22.47
CA GLU A 34 1.35 0.07 22.29
C GLU A 34 0.44 -0.93 21.56
N HIS A 35 -0.60 -1.40 22.25
CA HIS A 35 -1.62 -2.25 21.66
C HIS A 35 -2.59 -1.39 20.86
N LYS A 36 -2.81 -1.79 19.61
CA LYS A 36 -3.78 -1.18 18.71
C LYS A 36 -5.07 -1.98 18.75
N HIS A 37 -6.10 -1.34 19.28
CA HIS A 37 -7.47 -1.82 19.25
C HIS A 37 -8.09 -1.59 17.87
N LEU A 38 -8.38 -2.68 17.16
CA LEU A 38 -8.94 -2.64 15.81
C LEU A 38 -10.36 -3.21 15.82
N GLU A 39 -11.34 -2.34 15.60
CA GLU A 39 -12.75 -2.71 15.45
C GLU A 39 -12.99 -3.33 14.07
N LEU A 40 -13.52 -4.55 14.04
CA LEU A 40 -13.89 -5.27 12.82
C LEU A 40 -15.39 -5.15 12.49
N GLY A 41 -16.14 -4.46 13.36
CA GLY A 41 -17.59 -4.29 13.24
C GLY A 41 -18.36 -5.42 13.94
N GLY A 42 -19.65 -5.19 14.19
CA GLY A 42 -20.50 -6.15 14.89
C GLY A 42 -20.11 -6.43 16.35
N GLY A 43 -19.34 -5.53 16.97
CA GLY A 43 -18.81 -5.71 18.33
C GLY A 43 -17.61 -6.66 18.43
N ILE A 44 -17.02 -7.04 17.29
CA ILE A 44 -15.81 -7.87 17.23
C ILE A 44 -14.61 -6.95 17.05
N TYR A 45 -13.58 -7.15 17.86
CA TYR A 45 -12.33 -6.40 17.80
C TYR A 45 -11.11 -7.32 17.84
N ALA A 46 -9.96 -6.79 17.41
CA ALA A 46 -8.65 -7.40 17.55
C ALA A 46 -7.70 -6.42 18.25
N ASP A 47 -7.05 -6.87 19.32
CA ASP A 47 -5.96 -6.13 19.97
C ASP A 47 -4.62 -6.67 19.45
N LEU A 48 -3.89 -5.84 18.74
CA LEU A 48 -2.63 -6.21 18.10
C LEU A 48 -1.51 -5.30 18.57
N THR A 49 -0.33 -5.84 18.82
CA THR A 49 0.88 -5.01 18.91
C THR A 49 1.11 -4.26 17.59
N GLY A 50 1.93 -3.21 17.61
CA GLY A 50 2.29 -2.49 16.39
C GLY A 50 2.88 -3.39 15.29
N GLU A 51 3.65 -4.41 15.67
CA GLU A 51 4.25 -5.37 14.74
C GLU A 51 3.20 -6.30 14.12
N GLU A 52 2.33 -6.90 14.93
CA GLU A 52 1.23 -7.75 14.46
C GLU A 52 0.25 -6.95 13.59
N TYR A 53 -0.05 -5.71 13.96
CA TYR A 53 -0.88 -4.85 13.13
C TYR A 53 -0.27 -4.64 11.73
N VAL A 54 1.04 -4.44 11.64
CA VAL A 54 1.71 -4.25 10.34
C VAL A 54 1.76 -5.56 9.56
N ALA A 55 2.24 -6.64 10.19
CA ALA A 55 2.51 -7.91 9.53
C ALA A 55 1.23 -8.67 9.16
N ASP A 56 0.25 -8.72 10.07
CA ASP A 56 -0.90 -9.63 9.96
C ASP A 56 -2.17 -8.93 9.47
N PHE A 57 -2.32 -7.62 9.73
CA PHE A 57 -3.47 -6.86 9.25
C PHE A 57 -3.14 -5.97 8.05
N LEU A 58 -2.21 -5.03 8.21
CA LEU A 58 -1.97 -3.98 7.22
C LEU A 58 -1.39 -4.53 5.92
N LEU A 59 -0.35 -5.36 6.00
CA LEU A 59 0.37 -5.84 4.83
C LEU A 59 -0.49 -6.76 3.95
N PRO A 60 -1.25 -7.75 4.49
CA PRO A 60 -2.15 -8.56 3.68
C PRO A 60 -3.26 -7.76 3.01
N ASN A 61 -3.89 -6.81 3.73
CA ASN A 61 -4.91 -5.93 3.17
C ASN A 61 -4.34 -5.06 2.04
N PHE A 62 -3.15 -4.49 2.25
CA PHE A 62 -2.48 -3.69 1.23
C PHE A 62 -2.25 -4.48 -0.06
N TYR A 63 -1.70 -5.69 0.02
CA TYR A 63 -1.48 -6.53 -1.14
C TYR A 63 -2.78 -6.99 -1.80
N PHE A 64 -3.82 -7.27 -1.03
CA PHE A 64 -5.14 -7.60 -1.56
C PHE A 64 -5.69 -6.48 -2.45
N HIS A 65 -5.67 -5.23 -1.98
CA HIS A 65 -6.15 -4.10 -2.78
C HIS A 65 -5.23 -3.76 -3.95
N LEU A 66 -3.92 -3.90 -3.79
CA LEU A 66 -2.95 -3.65 -4.86
C LEU A 66 -3.13 -4.64 -6.01
N VAL A 67 -3.19 -5.95 -5.73
CA VAL A 67 -3.38 -6.98 -6.76
C VAL A 67 -4.78 -6.88 -7.39
N THR A 68 -5.80 -6.54 -6.61
CA THR A 68 -7.16 -6.33 -7.14
C THR A 68 -7.18 -5.17 -8.13
N THR A 69 -6.55 -4.05 -7.80
CA THR A 69 -6.43 -2.89 -8.71
C THR A 69 -5.67 -3.27 -9.98
N TYR A 70 -4.53 -3.96 -9.85
CA TYR A 70 -3.77 -4.50 -10.97
C TYR A 70 -4.64 -5.39 -11.88
N SER A 71 -5.42 -6.29 -11.30
CA SER A 71 -6.31 -7.21 -12.05
C SER A 71 -7.42 -6.47 -12.77
N ILE A 72 -8.07 -5.49 -12.14
CA ILE A 72 -9.11 -4.66 -12.76
C ILE A 72 -8.52 -3.90 -13.95
N LEU A 73 -7.40 -3.18 -13.76
CA LEU A 73 -6.75 -2.43 -14.83
C LEU A 73 -6.34 -3.34 -15.99
N ARG A 74 -5.82 -4.53 -15.69
CA ARG A 74 -5.50 -5.53 -16.72
C ARG A 74 -6.74 -6.03 -17.45
N SER A 75 -7.85 -6.23 -16.75
CA SER A 75 -9.12 -6.72 -17.34
C SER A 75 -9.75 -5.71 -18.30
N VAL A 76 -9.57 -4.39 -18.06
CA VAL A 76 -10.07 -3.33 -18.95
C VAL A 76 -9.11 -2.99 -20.09
N GLY A 77 -8.03 -3.76 -20.25
CA GLY A 77 -7.09 -3.64 -21.37
C GLY A 77 -5.96 -2.63 -21.17
N VAL A 78 -5.71 -2.15 -19.95
CA VAL A 78 -4.52 -1.32 -19.68
C VAL A 78 -3.25 -2.18 -19.92
N PRO A 79 -2.25 -1.69 -20.67
CA PRO A 79 -1.04 -2.45 -21.03
C PRO A 79 -0.04 -2.55 -19.87
N ILE A 80 -0.49 -3.04 -18.71
CA ILE A 80 0.33 -3.35 -17.54
C ILE A 80 0.65 -4.85 -17.48
N GLY A 81 1.77 -5.21 -16.84
CA GLY A 81 2.21 -6.59 -16.67
C GLY A 81 2.96 -6.83 -15.37
N LYS A 82 3.45 -8.06 -15.21
CA LYS A 82 4.19 -8.48 -14.01
C LYS A 82 5.41 -7.61 -13.72
N LYS A 83 6.09 -7.11 -14.77
CA LYS A 83 7.22 -6.19 -14.63
C LYS A 83 6.84 -4.88 -13.91
N ASP A 84 5.63 -4.37 -14.16
CA ASP A 84 5.13 -3.12 -13.58
C ASP A 84 4.76 -3.35 -12.12
N TYR A 85 4.17 -4.52 -11.80
CA TYR A 85 3.94 -4.92 -10.42
C TYR A 85 5.25 -5.13 -9.62
N MET A 86 6.29 -5.67 -10.27
CA MET A 86 7.58 -5.98 -9.64
C MET A 86 8.66 -4.92 -9.87
N LEU A 87 8.27 -3.66 -10.10
CA LEU A 87 9.22 -2.54 -10.33
C LEU A 87 10.32 -2.46 -9.27
N HIS A 88 9.99 -2.75 -8.01
CA HIS A 88 10.95 -2.76 -6.89
C HIS A 88 12.08 -3.79 -7.02
N LEU A 89 11.91 -4.84 -7.83
CA LEU A 89 12.95 -5.84 -8.10
C LEU A 89 13.83 -5.50 -9.30
N MET A 90 13.44 -4.54 -10.16
CA MET A 90 14.18 -4.22 -11.38
C MET A 90 15.68 -3.96 -11.16
N PRO A 91 16.12 -3.25 -10.09
CA PRO A 91 17.55 -3.07 -9.80
C PRO A 91 18.32 -4.36 -9.48
N LYS A 92 17.61 -5.45 -9.16
CA LYS A 92 18.18 -6.75 -8.77
C LYS A 92 18.07 -7.79 -9.89
N VAL A 93 17.38 -7.49 -10.99
CA VAL A 93 17.25 -8.41 -12.13
C VAL A 93 18.57 -8.46 -12.89
N LYS A 94 19.12 -9.67 -13.06
CA LYS A 94 20.31 -9.94 -13.88
C LYS A 94 19.93 -10.85 -15.02
N GLN A 95 20.42 -10.57 -16.22
CA GLN A 95 20.29 -11.48 -17.37
C GLN A 95 21.45 -12.47 -17.32
N SER A 96 21.17 -13.78 -17.31
CA SER A 96 22.22 -14.76 -17.64
C SER A 96 22.52 -14.66 -19.13
N ALA A 97 23.78 -14.45 -19.49
CA ALA A 97 24.22 -14.63 -20.87
C ALA A 97 23.94 -16.08 -21.27
N ILE A 98 23.24 -16.26 -22.40
CA ILE A 98 23.04 -17.55 -23.05
C ILE A 98 24.27 -17.81 -23.92
#